data_AF-A0A133VCY6-F1
#
_entry.id   AF-A0A133VCY6-F1
#
_cell.length_a   1.000
_cell.length_b   1.000
_cell.length_c   1.000
_cell.angle_alpha   90.00
_cell.angle_beta   90.00
_cell.angle_gamma   90.00
#
_symmetry.space_group_name_H-M   'P 1'
#
loop_
_entity.id
_entity.type
_entity.pdbx_description
1 polymer ?
#
loop_
_entity_poly.entity_id
_entity_poly.type
_entity_poly.pdbx_seq_one_letter_code
_entity_poly.pdbx_strand_id
1 'polypeptide(L)'
;MNPILERVPALQNIRGEPIIAVTNGRKHNFRDIPTKHVKETFEKASYFYVARSPHKVRLPEYPEPKLLHLVGYHAGDGHLEDVEKTVQRRGRGHYEISYSDCCGEMLHKVLGPAFEKLFNISLRLSKRPREKTYIGRVESKVIHTFLNRVIGLPTGSTKPVVPKWIRRGNKDLTTHFLRGFFDAEGSIFSDSYDGTVRISTSSSSLTILKQIYLMLQKCGISFCKPYMKHKQQALEIKTGRSVTIQRFAKRIGFTHPAKAAKLENMLDSARA
;
A
#
# COMPACT_ATOMS: atom_id res chain seq x y z
N MET A 1 -9.19 -4.25 -19.58
CA MET A 1 -9.16 -5.48 -18.75
C MET A 1 -8.94 -5.08 -17.29
N ASN A 2 -9.83 -5.49 -16.38
CA ASN A 2 -9.72 -5.17 -14.96
C ASN A 2 -8.68 -6.10 -14.28
N PRO A 3 -7.51 -5.60 -13.85
CA PRO A 3 -6.44 -6.45 -13.32
C PRO A 3 -6.79 -7.11 -11.97
N ILE A 4 -7.76 -6.57 -11.22
CA ILE A 4 -8.19 -7.16 -9.94
C ILE A 4 -9.06 -8.38 -10.21
N LEU A 5 -10.12 -8.25 -11.02
CA LEU A 5 -11.04 -9.35 -11.34
C LEU A 5 -10.34 -10.57 -11.95
N GLU A 6 -9.32 -10.36 -12.78
CA GLU A 6 -8.50 -11.46 -13.33
C GLU A 6 -7.80 -12.30 -12.25
N ARG A 7 -7.61 -11.76 -11.05
CA ARG A 7 -6.89 -12.40 -9.93
C ARG A 7 -7.80 -12.92 -8.84
N VAL A 8 -9.09 -12.56 -8.84
CA VAL A 8 -10.08 -13.00 -7.86
C VAL A 8 -10.18 -14.53 -7.73
N PRO A 9 -10.01 -15.36 -8.78
CA PRO A 9 -9.98 -16.82 -8.62
C PRO A 9 -8.95 -17.33 -7.60
N ALA A 10 -7.92 -16.54 -7.26
CA ALA A 10 -6.98 -16.88 -6.20
C ALA A 10 -7.63 -17.00 -4.80
N LEU A 11 -8.82 -16.41 -4.59
CA LEU A 11 -9.58 -16.50 -3.34
C LEU A 11 -10.22 -17.87 -3.11
N GLN A 12 -10.32 -18.73 -4.13
CA GLN A 12 -10.88 -20.08 -3.99
C GLN A 12 -9.92 -21.03 -3.26
N ASN A 13 -8.62 -20.83 -3.45
CA ASN A 13 -7.56 -21.74 -3.02
C ASN A 13 -6.93 -21.32 -1.69
N ILE A 14 -7.76 -21.23 -0.65
CA ILE A 14 -7.33 -20.78 0.68
C ILE A 14 -7.43 -21.90 1.72
N ARG A 15 -6.41 -21.98 2.58
CA ARG A 15 -6.38 -22.91 3.72
C ARG A 15 -7.37 -22.49 4.81
N GLY A 16 -7.94 -23.46 5.52
CA GLY A 16 -8.88 -23.25 6.64
C GLY A 16 -10.27 -22.80 6.18
N GLU A 17 -10.93 -21.97 7.00
CA GLU A 17 -12.29 -21.46 6.72
C GLU A 17 -12.38 -20.75 5.36
N PRO A 18 -13.32 -21.12 4.47
CA PRO A 18 -13.47 -20.46 3.18
C PRO A 18 -14.02 -19.04 3.31
N ILE A 19 -13.74 -18.20 2.31
CA ILE A 19 -14.39 -16.90 2.15
C ILE A 19 -15.81 -17.13 1.61
N ILE A 20 -16.78 -16.45 2.20
CA ILE A 20 -18.18 -16.49 1.79
C ILE A 20 -18.53 -15.12 1.20
N ALA A 21 -18.97 -15.10 -0.06
CA ALA A 21 -19.64 -13.95 -0.67
C ALA A 21 -21.12 -13.97 -0.31
N VAL A 22 -21.72 -12.81 -0.09
CA VAL A 22 -23.17 -12.67 0.01
C VAL A 22 -23.68 -11.83 -1.15
N THR A 23 -24.50 -12.43 -2.00
CA THR A 23 -25.14 -11.76 -3.16
C THR A 23 -26.65 -11.80 -2.96
N ASN A 24 -27.33 -10.64 -2.91
CA ASN A 24 -28.79 -10.56 -2.73
C ASN A 24 -29.33 -11.46 -1.60
N GLY A 25 -28.63 -11.51 -0.46
CA GLY A 25 -28.97 -12.34 0.70
C GLY A 25 -28.58 -13.82 0.61
N ARG A 26 -28.13 -14.31 -0.55
CA ARG A 26 -27.63 -15.68 -0.75
C ARG A 26 -26.15 -15.79 -0.45
N LYS A 27 -25.75 -16.87 0.22
CA LYS A 27 -24.35 -17.16 0.60
C LYS A 27 -23.69 -18.04 -0.45
N HIS A 28 -22.49 -17.66 -0.87
CA HIS A 28 -21.68 -18.39 -1.84
C HIS A 28 -20.30 -18.65 -1.23
N ASN A 29 -19.99 -19.91 -0.96
CA ASN A 29 -18.65 -20.30 -0.55
C ASN A 29 -17.71 -20.23 -1.76
N PHE A 30 -16.69 -19.38 -1.71
CA PHE A 30 -15.74 -19.20 -2.81
C PHE A 30 -15.08 -20.50 -3.28
N ARG A 31 -14.89 -21.47 -2.39
CA ARG A 31 -14.31 -22.77 -2.72
C ARG A 31 -15.21 -23.59 -3.64
N ASP A 32 -16.52 -23.39 -3.55
CA ASP A 32 -17.53 -24.23 -4.20
C ASP A 32 -18.09 -23.59 -5.48
N ILE A 33 -17.80 -22.31 -5.73
CA ILE A 33 -18.22 -21.61 -6.95
C ILE A 33 -17.41 -22.17 -8.15
N PRO A 34 -18.04 -22.60 -9.26
CA PRO A 34 -17.30 -22.92 -10.47
C PRO A 34 -16.46 -21.72 -10.93
N THR A 35 -15.17 -21.91 -11.25
CA THR A 35 -14.22 -20.81 -11.53
C THR A 35 -14.72 -19.79 -12.55
N LYS A 36 -15.49 -20.24 -13.56
CA LYS A 36 -16.13 -19.36 -14.56
C LYS A 36 -17.11 -18.32 -13.98
N HIS A 37 -17.71 -18.58 -12.82
CA HIS A 37 -18.68 -17.70 -12.16
C HIS A 37 -18.10 -16.89 -10.99
N VAL A 38 -16.81 -17.06 -10.67
CA VAL A 38 -16.19 -16.40 -9.51
C VAL A 38 -16.14 -14.89 -9.66
N LYS A 39 -15.78 -14.39 -10.85
CA LYS A 39 -15.71 -12.95 -11.13
C LYS A 39 -17.08 -12.29 -10.96
N GLU A 40 -18.09 -12.88 -11.61
CA GLU A 40 -19.47 -12.42 -11.54
C GLU A 40 -20.00 -12.44 -10.09
N THR A 41 -19.69 -13.49 -9.33
CA THR A 41 -20.12 -13.58 -7.92
C THR A 41 -19.43 -12.52 -7.06
N PHE A 42 -18.15 -12.23 -7.33
CA PHE A 42 -17.39 -11.19 -6.64
C PHE A 42 -17.96 -9.80 -6.90
N GLU A 43 -18.27 -9.45 -8.15
CA GLU A 43 -18.87 -8.17 -8.53
C GLU A 43 -20.28 -7.99 -7.95
N LYS A 44 -21.07 -9.06 -7.86
CA LYS A 44 -22.42 -9.01 -7.28
C LYS A 44 -22.45 -9.07 -5.74
N ALA A 45 -21.31 -9.27 -5.09
CA ALA A 45 -21.25 -9.46 -3.64
C ALA A 45 -21.45 -8.14 -2.90
N SER A 46 -22.44 -8.10 -2.01
CA SER A 46 -22.68 -6.97 -1.12
C SER A 46 -21.63 -6.88 -0.01
N TYR A 47 -21.13 -8.03 0.45
CA TYR A 47 -20.04 -8.16 1.41
C TYR A 47 -19.45 -9.58 1.40
N PHE A 48 -18.30 -9.71 2.05
CA PHE A 48 -17.54 -10.94 2.24
C PHE A 48 -17.28 -11.17 3.72
N TYR A 49 -17.24 -12.44 4.15
CA TYR A 49 -16.89 -12.82 5.51
C TYR A 49 -16.36 -14.26 5.57
N VAL A 50 -16.01 -14.72 6.76
CA VAL A 50 -15.74 -16.14 7.06
C VAL A 50 -16.66 -16.57 8.21
N ALA A 51 -17.08 -17.83 8.25
CA ALA A 51 -18.21 -18.29 9.08
C ALA A 51 -18.17 -17.88 10.57
N ARG A 52 -16.98 -17.79 11.16
CA ARG A 52 -16.76 -17.45 12.59
C ARG A 52 -16.28 -16.03 12.84
N SER A 53 -16.26 -15.18 11.81
CA SER A 53 -15.88 -13.77 11.93
C SER A 53 -17.12 -12.89 12.01
N PRO A 54 -17.18 -11.95 12.97
CA PRO A 54 -18.25 -10.95 13.01
C PRO A 54 -18.09 -9.89 11.90
N HIS A 55 -16.93 -9.83 11.25
CA HIS A 55 -16.61 -8.79 10.29
C HIS A 55 -17.17 -9.08 8.89
N LYS A 56 -18.11 -8.25 8.46
CA LYS A 56 -18.63 -8.18 7.09
C LYS A 56 -17.87 -7.09 6.34
N VAL A 57 -16.97 -7.49 5.46
CA VAL A 57 -16.07 -6.57 4.75
C VAL A 57 -16.48 -6.40 3.30
N ARG A 58 -16.09 -5.29 2.70
CA ARG A 58 -16.12 -5.09 1.24
C ARG A 58 -14.73 -5.34 0.67
N LEU A 59 -14.66 -5.67 -0.62
CA LEU A 59 -13.41 -5.80 -1.35
C LEU A 59 -13.50 -4.95 -2.61
N PRO A 60 -12.53 -4.08 -2.90
CA PRO A 60 -12.57 -3.25 -4.11
C PRO A 60 -12.50 -4.08 -5.39
N GLU A 61 -13.36 -3.75 -6.35
CA GLU A 61 -13.42 -4.40 -7.67
C GLU A 61 -12.43 -3.79 -8.67
N TYR A 62 -12.15 -2.49 -8.56
CA TYR A 62 -11.31 -1.75 -9.48
C TYR A 62 -10.07 -1.19 -8.79
N PRO A 63 -8.96 -0.97 -9.52
CA PRO A 63 -7.75 -0.39 -8.97
C PRO A 63 -7.91 1.13 -8.77
N GLU A 64 -8.80 1.51 -7.86
CA GLU A 64 -9.11 2.90 -7.57
C GLU A 64 -7.93 3.63 -6.92
N PRO A 65 -7.85 4.97 -7.07
CA PRO A 65 -6.81 5.81 -6.46
C PRO A 65 -6.50 5.48 -4.99
N LYS A 66 -7.53 5.27 -4.16
CA LYS A 66 -7.37 4.99 -2.72
C LYS A 66 -6.74 3.63 -2.47
N LEU A 67 -7.15 2.60 -3.21
CA LEU A 67 -6.55 1.27 -3.11
C LEU A 67 -5.08 1.33 -3.51
N LEU A 68 -4.76 1.98 -4.63
CA LEU A 68 -3.38 2.10 -5.11
C LEU A 68 -2.48 2.86 -4.13
N HIS A 69 -2.99 3.95 -3.55
CA HIS A 69 -2.31 4.69 -2.49
C HIS A 69 -2.04 3.78 -1.28
N LEU A 70 -3.05 3.07 -0.79
CA LEU A 70 -2.89 2.14 0.33
C LEU A 70 -1.86 1.04 0.02
N VAL A 71 -1.88 0.48 -1.18
CA VAL A 71 -0.95 -0.57 -1.62
C VAL A 71 0.48 -0.03 -1.75
N GLY A 72 0.63 1.22 -2.23
CA GLY A 72 1.91 1.92 -2.26
C GLY A 72 2.47 2.15 -0.87
N TYR A 73 1.64 2.66 0.04
CA TYR A 73 2.03 2.89 1.44
C TYR A 73 2.37 1.56 2.13
N HIS A 74 1.59 0.52 1.88
CA HIS A 74 1.84 -0.81 2.44
C HIS A 74 3.19 -1.40 1.97
N ALA A 75 3.60 -1.10 0.74
CA ALA A 75 4.90 -1.54 0.24
C ALA A 75 6.11 -0.84 0.92
N GLY A 76 5.88 0.24 1.68
CA GLY A 76 6.88 0.87 2.53
C GLY A 76 6.75 0.40 3.98
N ASP A 77 5.73 0.91 4.67
CA ASP A 77 5.53 0.77 6.12
C ASP A 77 4.36 -0.18 6.51
N GLY A 78 3.89 -1.00 5.56
CA GLY A 78 2.82 -1.96 5.81
C GLY A 78 3.34 -3.34 6.23
N HIS A 79 2.52 -4.06 6.98
CA HIS A 79 2.78 -5.44 7.37
C HIS A 79 1.55 -6.32 7.15
N LEU A 80 1.76 -7.47 6.51
CA LEU A 80 0.83 -8.61 6.52
C LEU A 80 1.47 -9.74 7.32
N GLU A 81 0.75 -10.27 8.31
CA GLU A 81 1.22 -11.41 9.10
C GLU A 81 1.58 -12.62 8.20
N ASP A 82 2.64 -13.33 8.57
CA ASP A 82 3.02 -14.60 7.94
C ASP A 82 2.17 -15.74 8.51
N VAL A 83 0.99 -15.93 7.90
CA VAL A 83 -0.02 -16.89 8.35
C VAL A 83 0.56 -18.31 8.50
N GLU A 84 1.44 -18.73 7.60
CA GLU A 84 2.04 -20.08 7.65
C GLU A 84 2.92 -20.24 8.88
N LYS A 85 3.79 -19.25 9.15
CA LYS A 85 4.59 -19.24 10.39
C LYS A 85 3.72 -19.13 11.64
N THR A 86 2.63 -18.36 11.60
CA THR A 86 1.73 -18.29 12.76
C THR A 86 1.08 -19.64 13.02
N VAL A 87 0.59 -20.33 11.98
CA VAL A 87 0.00 -21.68 12.11
C VAL A 87 1.00 -22.65 12.73
N GLN A 88 2.26 -22.65 12.24
CA GLN A 88 3.31 -23.50 12.80
C GLN A 88 3.58 -23.21 14.28
N ARG A 89 3.58 -21.93 14.68
CA ARG A 89 3.90 -21.52 16.06
C ARG A 89 2.74 -21.64 17.05
N ARG A 90 1.50 -21.42 16.60
CA ARG A 90 0.32 -21.25 17.48
C ARG A 90 -0.80 -22.26 17.19
N GLY A 91 -0.66 -23.14 16.19
CA GLY A 91 -1.70 -24.05 15.73
C GLY A 91 -2.86 -23.39 14.99
N ARG A 92 -2.89 -22.04 14.90
CA ARG A 92 -3.92 -21.26 14.22
C ARG A 92 -3.33 -20.07 13.48
N GLY A 93 -3.93 -19.72 12.34
CA GLY A 93 -3.53 -18.58 11.53
C GLY A 93 -3.94 -17.26 12.16
N HIS A 94 -3.02 -16.29 12.16
CA HIS A 94 -3.28 -14.90 12.53
C HIS A 94 -3.25 -14.07 11.24
N TYR A 95 -4.23 -13.20 11.06
CA TYR A 95 -4.41 -12.44 9.82
C TYR A 95 -4.34 -10.94 10.08
N GLU A 96 -3.31 -10.52 10.81
CA GLU A 96 -3.06 -9.10 11.09
C GLU A 96 -2.60 -8.37 9.83
N ILE A 97 -3.18 -7.20 9.66
CA ILE A 97 -2.75 -6.15 8.75
C ILE A 97 -2.41 -4.96 9.63
N SER A 98 -1.19 -4.42 9.50
CA SER A 98 -0.78 -3.29 10.30
C SER A 98 0.04 -2.26 9.52
N TYR A 99 -0.03 -1.02 10.02
CA TYR A 99 0.66 0.15 9.51
C TYR A 99 1.24 0.92 10.69
N SER A 100 2.45 1.46 10.52
CA SER A 100 3.08 2.31 11.54
C SER A 100 3.61 3.60 10.92
N ASP A 101 3.40 4.72 11.62
CA ASP A 101 3.87 6.03 11.18
C ASP A 101 4.22 6.90 12.40
N CYS A 102 5.17 7.83 12.25
CA CYS A 102 5.46 8.82 13.28
C CYS A 102 4.43 9.96 13.32
N CYS A 103 3.72 10.19 12.22
CA CYS A 103 2.64 11.15 12.07
C CYS A 103 1.29 10.50 12.38
N GLY A 104 0.74 10.78 13.57
CA GLY A 104 -0.59 10.30 13.95
C GLY A 104 -1.68 10.73 12.96
N GLU A 105 -1.57 11.92 12.37
CA GLU A 105 -2.52 12.37 11.36
C GLU A 105 -2.52 11.52 10.09
N MET A 106 -1.37 10.93 9.70
CA MET A 106 -1.31 10.01 8.57
C MET A 106 -2.21 8.79 8.82
N LEU A 107 -2.21 8.25 10.05
CA LEU A 107 -3.11 7.14 10.39
C LEU A 107 -4.56 7.60 10.59
N HIS A 108 -4.80 8.68 11.34
CA HIS A 108 -6.14 9.10 11.72
C HIS A 108 -6.94 9.78 10.60
N LYS A 109 -6.28 10.58 9.75
CA LYS A 109 -6.94 11.40 8.71
C LYS A 109 -6.81 10.81 7.32
N VAL A 110 -5.80 9.97 7.06
CA VAL A 110 -5.53 9.40 5.73
C VAL A 110 -5.81 7.91 5.69
N LEU A 111 -5.01 7.09 6.38
CA LEU A 111 -5.09 5.63 6.24
C LEU A 111 -6.32 5.01 6.88
N GLY A 112 -6.72 5.43 8.08
CA GLY A 112 -7.93 4.95 8.75
C GLY A 112 -9.19 5.14 7.91
N PRO A 113 -9.53 6.38 7.51
CA PRO A 113 -10.69 6.64 6.65
C PRO A 113 -10.60 5.97 5.27
N ALA A 114 -9.40 5.88 4.68
CA ALA A 114 -9.21 5.17 3.42
C ALA A 114 -9.48 3.66 3.57
N PHE A 115 -8.97 3.04 4.63
CA PHE A 115 -9.15 1.62 4.91
C PHE A 115 -10.61 1.27 5.18
N GLU A 116 -11.29 2.08 6.00
CA GLU A 116 -12.71 1.91 6.28
C GLU A 116 -13.57 2.05 5.03
N LYS A 117 -13.28 3.05 4.18
CA LYS A 117 -14.02 3.22 2.92
C LYS A 117 -13.81 2.05 1.96
N LEU A 118 -12.59 1.52 1.87
CA LEU A 118 -12.25 0.42 0.97
C LEU A 118 -12.85 -0.92 1.43
N PHE A 119 -12.85 -1.17 2.73
CA PHE A 119 -13.12 -2.51 3.27
C PHE A 119 -14.30 -2.60 4.22
N ASN A 120 -14.96 -1.50 4.55
CA ASN A 120 -16.06 -1.45 5.52
C ASN A 120 -15.67 -2.00 6.90
N ILE A 121 -14.44 -1.70 7.34
CA ILE A 121 -13.93 -2.03 8.67
C ILE A 121 -12.91 -0.99 9.10
N SER A 122 -13.00 -0.54 10.34
CA SER A 122 -12.09 0.45 10.91
C SER A 122 -10.76 -0.18 11.37
N LEU A 123 -9.65 0.55 11.16
CA LEU A 123 -8.38 0.21 11.79
C LEU A 123 -8.44 0.57 13.29
N ARG A 124 -7.96 -0.32 14.14
CA ARG A 124 -7.70 0.00 15.56
C ARG A 124 -6.44 0.84 15.65
N LEU A 125 -6.62 2.12 15.94
CA LEU A 125 -5.53 3.10 16.04
C LEU A 125 -5.05 3.21 17.49
N SER A 126 -3.74 3.28 17.68
CA SER A 126 -3.11 3.46 19.00
C SER A 126 -1.74 4.11 18.88
N LYS A 127 -1.25 4.75 19.95
CA LYS A 127 0.12 5.24 20.05
C LYS A 127 0.97 4.24 20.84
N ARG A 128 2.17 3.93 20.35
CA ARG A 128 3.12 3.09 21.11
C ARG A 128 3.57 3.82 22.38
N PRO A 129 3.51 3.19 23.56
CA PRO A 129 4.05 3.78 24.77
C PRO A 129 5.54 4.11 24.61
N ARG A 130 5.95 5.30 25.05
CA ARG A 130 7.36 5.76 25.04
C ARG A 130 8.02 5.90 23.64
N GLU A 131 7.28 5.69 22.56
CA GLU A 131 7.74 5.90 21.19
C GLU A 131 6.94 7.03 20.52
N LYS A 132 7.57 7.72 19.57
CA LYS A 132 6.88 8.70 18.70
C LYS A 132 6.23 8.01 17.49
N THR A 133 5.64 6.84 17.71
CA THR A 133 5.10 5.98 16.64
C THR A 133 3.65 5.64 16.95
N TYR A 134 2.79 5.81 15.95
CA TYR A 134 1.41 5.40 15.97
C TYR A 134 1.25 4.10 15.16
N ILE A 135 0.27 3.28 15.51
CA ILE A 135 -0.03 2.02 14.83
C ILE A 135 -1.52 1.96 14.50
N GLY A 136 -1.83 1.58 13.27
CA GLY A 136 -3.16 1.09 12.89
C GLY A 136 -3.11 -0.41 12.66
N ARG A 137 -4.02 -1.17 13.28
CA ARG A 137 -4.10 -2.63 13.13
C ARG A 137 -5.52 -3.09 12.86
N VAL A 138 -5.66 -4.16 12.10
CA VAL A 138 -6.91 -4.93 11.99
C VAL A 138 -6.60 -6.40 11.78
N GLU A 139 -7.45 -7.28 12.29
CA GLU A 139 -7.38 -8.70 11.99
C GLU A 139 -8.54 -9.07 11.06
N SER A 140 -8.22 -9.48 9.84
CA SER A 140 -9.23 -9.89 8.86
C SER A 140 -8.65 -10.87 7.85
N LYS A 141 -9.07 -12.14 7.96
CA LYS A 141 -8.69 -13.18 7.00
C LYS A 141 -9.05 -12.81 5.57
N VAL A 142 -10.23 -12.23 5.36
CA VAL A 142 -10.73 -11.87 4.03
C VAL A 142 -9.84 -10.79 3.39
N ILE A 143 -9.58 -9.69 4.12
CA ILE A 143 -8.79 -8.57 3.59
C ILE A 143 -7.32 -8.98 3.45
N HIS A 144 -6.76 -9.67 4.44
CA HIS A 144 -5.37 -10.15 4.38
C HIS A 144 -5.15 -11.05 3.15
N THR A 145 -6.07 -12.00 2.95
CA THR A 145 -6.02 -12.89 1.78
C THR A 145 -6.17 -12.11 0.48
N PHE A 146 -7.06 -11.12 0.41
CA PHE A 146 -7.22 -10.27 -0.77
C PHE A 146 -5.93 -9.48 -1.07
N LEU A 147 -5.36 -8.81 -0.08
CA LEU A 147 -4.11 -8.05 -0.23
C LEU A 147 -2.95 -8.97 -0.65
N ASN A 148 -2.87 -10.18 -0.11
CA ASN A 148 -1.81 -11.11 -0.48
C ASN A 148 -2.03 -11.76 -1.85
N ARG A 149 -3.19 -12.38 -2.09
CA ARG A 149 -3.44 -13.27 -3.23
C ARG A 149 -3.97 -12.54 -4.46
N VAL A 150 -4.77 -11.49 -4.27
CA VAL A 150 -5.37 -10.72 -5.38
C VAL A 150 -4.51 -9.51 -5.72
N ILE A 151 -4.12 -8.73 -4.72
CA ILE A 151 -3.25 -7.57 -4.95
C ILE A 151 -1.80 -8.00 -5.18
N GLY A 152 -1.31 -8.99 -4.45
CA GLY A 152 0.06 -9.50 -4.59
C GLY A 152 1.06 -8.90 -3.62
N LEU A 153 0.60 -8.45 -2.44
CA LEU A 153 1.48 -7.97 -1.36
C LEU A 153 2.08 -9.15 -0.59
N PRO A 154 3.37 -9.09 -0.23
CA PRO A 154 4.03 -10.20 0.42
C PRO A 154 3.68 -10.26 1.91
N THR A 155 3.90 -11.41 2.55
CA THR A 155 3.66 -11.63 3.98
C THR A 155 4.96 -11.71 4.77
N GLY A 156 4.90 -11.43 6.07
CA GLY A 156 6.03 -11.47 6.99
C GLY A 156 7.06 -10.38 6.70
N SER A 157 8.29 -10.60 7.17
CA SER A 157 9.43 -9.68 7.00
C SER A 157 10.14 -9.82 5.64
N THR A 158 9.37 -10.10 4.59
CA THR A 158 9.92 -10.24 3.23
C THR A 158 10.22 -8.87 2.64
N LYS A 159 11.18 -8.82 1.69
CA LYS A 159 11.54 -7.57 1.02
C LYS A 159 10.30 -7.00 0.31
N PRO A 160 10.10 -5.67 0.35
CA PRO A 160 8.95 -5.06 -0.30
C PRO A 160 9.00 -5.28 -1.81
N VAL A 161 7.82 -5.49 -2.41
CA VAL A 161 7.64 -5.79 -3.84
C VAL A 161 6.54 -4.90 -4.40
N VAL A 162 6.77 -4.33 -5.60
CA VAL A 162 5.69 -3.71 -6.37
C VAL A 162 4.93 -4.79 -7.13
N PRO A 163 3.60 -4.95 -6.92
CA PRO A 163 2.81 -5.90 -7.68
C PRO A 163 2.98 -5.73 -9.20
N LYS A 164 3.19 -6.86 -9.90
CA LYS A 164 3.52 -6.86 -11.35
C LYS A 164 2.50 -6.11 -12.21
N TRP A 165 1.22 -6.18 -11.86
CA TRP A 165 0.16 -5.52 -12.59
C TRP A 165 0.12 -4.00 -12.36
N ILE A 166 0.54 -3.52 -11.18
CA ILE A 166 0.74 -2.09 -10.93
C ILE A 166 1.98 -1.60 -11.69
N ARG A 167 3.10 -2.33 -11.57
CA ARG A 167 4.36 -1.99 -12.25
C ARG A 167 4.22 -1.90 -13.77
N ARG A 168 3.39 -2.76 -14.37
CA ARG A 168 3.09 -2.74 -15.82
C ARG A 168 1.87 -1.88 -16.17
N GLY A 169 1.09 -1.44 -15.19
CA GLY A 169 -0.13 -0.65 -15.34
C GLY A 169 0.12 0.74 -15.91
N ASN A 170 -0.93 1.48 -16.28
CA ASN A 170 -0.77 2.81 -16.90
C ASN A 170 -0.17 3.87 -15.94
N LYS A 171 0.01 5.11 -16.43
CA LYS A 171 0.57 6.21 -15.63
C LYS A 171 -0.31 6.54 -14.42
N ASP A 172 -1.62 6.48 -14.55
CA ASP A 172 -2.54 6.80 -13.44
C ASP A 172 -2.43 5.79 -12.31
N LEU A 173 -2.38 4.48 -12.62
CA LEU A 173 -2.15 3.44 -11.62
C LEU A 173 -0.80 3.65 -10.91
N THR A 174 0.23 3.94 -11.71
CA THR A 174 1.60 4.16 -11.24
C THR A 174 1.69 5.36 -10.31
N THR A 175 1.05 6.48 -10.66
CA THR A 175 1.09 7.72 -9.87
C THR A 175 0.50 7.55 -8.48
N HIS A 176 -0.68 6.92 -8.35
CA HIS A 176 -1.31 6.74 -7.04
C HIS A 176 -0.54 5.76 -6.14
N PHE A 177 0.01 4.69 -6.73
CA PHE A 177 0.93 3.80 -6.01
C PHE A 177 2.18 4.55 -5.54
N LEU A 178 2.83 5.32 -6.42
CA LEU A 178 4.01 6.09 -6.06
C LEU A 178 3.72 7.11 -4.96
N ARG A 179 2.54 7.77 -4.97
CA ARG A 179 2.13 8.68 -3.90
C ARG A 179 2.13 7.98 -2.54
N GLY A 180 1.48 6.81 -2.46
CA GLY A 180 1.46 6.02 -1.23
C GLY A 180 2.85 5.57 -0.80
N PHE A 181 3.66 5.10 -1.75
CA PHE A 181 5.03 4.67 -1.46
C PHE A 181 5.91 5.81 -0.93
N PHE A 182 5.81 7.01 -1.52
CA PHE A 182 6.54 8.20 -1.04
C PHE A 182 5.96 8.74 0.27
N ASP A 183 4.67 8.57 0.54
CA ASP A 183 4.08 8.89 1.84
C ASP A 183 4.66 8.02 2.97
N ALA A 184 5.05 6.77 2.69
CA ALA A 184 5.80 5.92 3.63
C ALA A 184 7.32 6.22 3.58
N GLU A 185 7.98 5.85 2.48
CA GLU A 185 9.45 5.77 2.34
C GLU A 185 10.10 7.04 1.75
N GLY A 186 9.30 8.02 1.33
CA GLY A 186 9.77 9.25 0.71
C GLY A 186 10.23 10.27 1.73
N SER A 187 11.28 11.02 1.41
CA SER A 187 11.82 12.11 2.19
C SER A 187 11.86 13.40 1.37
N ILE A 188 11.60 14.52 2.03
CA ILE A 188 11.80 15.86 1.49
C ILE A 188 12.61 16.69 2.50
N PHE A 189 13.67 17.33 2.04
CA PHE A 189 14.59 18.09 2.90
C PHE A 189 15.34 19.15 2.10
N SER A 190 15.85 20.16 2.80
CA SER A 190 16.86 21.07 2.26
C SER A 190 18.23 20.46 2.53
N ASP A 191 19.09 20.39 1.51
CA ASP A 191 20.47 19.97 1.70
C ASP A 191 21.18 21.00 2.59
N SER A 192 21.91 20.52 3.60
CA SER A 192 22.62 21.40 4.54
C SER A 192 23.83 22.09 3.91
N TYR A 193 24.36 21.54 2.82
CA TYR A 193 25.55 22.08 2.16
C TYR A 193 25.22 23.26 1.24
N ASP A 194 24.17 23.13 0.42
CA ASP A 194 23.84 24.10 -0.63
C ASP A 194 22.42 24.70 -0.52
N GLY A 195 21.62 24.30 0.48
CA GLY A 195 20.25 24.77 0.65
C GLY A 195 19.26 24.21 -0.39
N THR A 196 19.69 23.30 -1.27
CA THR A 196 18.84 22.78 -2.35
C THR A 196 17.76 21.87 -1.77
N VAL A 197 16.51 22.14 -2.13
CA VAL A 197 15.40 21.23 -1.83
C VAL A 197 15.57 19.92 -2.59
N ARG A 198 15.51 18.80 -1.88
CA ARG A 198 15.63 17.46 -2.43
C ARG A 198 14.43 16.60 -2.03
N ILE A 199 13.99 15.80 -2.99
CA ILE A 199 13.09 14.66 -2.73
C ILE A 199 13.91 13.39 -2.94
N SER A 200 13.85 12.46 -1.99
CA SER A 200 14.53 11.18 -2.10
C SER A 200 13.70 10.02 -1.53
N THR A 201 14.12 8.81 -1.85
CA THR A 201 13.72 7.59 -1.14
C THR A 201 14.90 6.63 -1.16
N SER A 202 15.02 5.82 -0.11
CA SER A 202 16.13 4.89 0.06
C SER A 202 15.65 3.52 0.47
N SER A 203 16.36 2.47 0.06
CA SER A 203 16.05 1.10 0.45
C SER A 203 17.31 0.23 0.43
N SER A 204 17.37 -0.77 1.32
CA SER A 204 18.38 -1.84 1.25
C SER A 204 18.13 -2.81 0.08
N SER A 205 16.94 -2.77 -0.53
CA SER A 205 16.58 -3.60 -1.68
C SER A 205 16.78 -2.84 -3.00
N LEU A 206 17.86 -3.17 -3.73
CA LEU A 206 18.11 -2.62 -5.07
C LEU A 206 16.94 -2.90 -6.03
N THR A 207 16.27 -4.04 -5.87
CA THR A 207 15.17 -4.47 -6.73
C THR A 207 14.00 -3.50 -6.66
N ILE A 208 13.52 -3.14 -5.45
CA ILE A 208 12.40 -2.21 -5.34
C ILE A 208 12.83 -0.81 -5.79
N LEU A 209 14.03 -0.36 -5.43
CA LEU A 209 14.49 0.96 -5.79
C LEU A 209 14.62 1.16 -7.31
N LYS A 210 15.10 0.14 -8.04
CA LYS A 210 15.08 0.12 -9.51
C LYS A 210 13.66 0.15 -10.08
N GLN A 211 12.71 -0.55 -9.47
CA GLN A 211 11.31 -0.52 -9.90
C GLN A 211 10.70 0.87 -9.72
N ILE A 212 10.89 1.49 -8.55
CA ILE A 212 10.42 2.86 -8.26
C ILE A 212 11.06 3.86 -9.23
N TYR A 213 12.37 3.76 -9.48
CA TYR A 213 13.07 4.59 -10.46
C TYR A 213 12.44 4.49 -11.86
N LEU A 214 12.19 3.28 -12.37
CA LEU A 214 11.56 3.10 -13.70
C LEU A 214 10.12 3.62 -13.73
N MET A 215 9.38 3.46 -12.64
CA MET A 215 8.02 3.98 -12.49
C MET A 215 7.99 5.52 -12.48
N LEU A 216 8.95 6.17 -11.81
CA LEU A 216 9.12 7.62 -11.86
C LEU A 216 9.42 8.10 -13.29
N GLN A 217 10.32 7.42 -14.00
CA GLN A 217 10.62 7.74 -15.40
C GLN A 217 9.37 7.63 -16.28
N LYS A 218 8.57 6.57 -16.10
CA LYS A 218 7.28 6.40 -16.79
C LYS A 218 6.32 7.57 -16.54
N CYS A 219 6.34 8.14 -15.34
CA CYS A 219 5.56 9.34 -14.99
C CYS A 219 6.21 10.66 -15.43
N GLY A 220 7.34 10.62 -16.13
CA GLY A 220 8.07 11.81 -16.59
C GLY A 220 8.82 12.56 -15.48
N ILE A 221 9.18 11.85 -14.41
CA ILE A 221 9.86 12.38 -13.23
C ILE A 221 11.26 11.78 -13.17
N SER A 222 12.28 12.64 -13.27
CA SER A 222 13.68 12.22 -13.43
C SER A 222 14.44 12.33 -12.11
N PHE A 223 14.65 11.19 -11.46
CA PHE A 223 15.56 11.05 -10.32
C PHE A 223 16.94 10.60 -10.83
N CYS A 224 17.98 10.73 -10.02
CA CYS A 224 19.26 10.08 -10.31
C CYS A 224 19.10 8.56 -10.27
N LYS A 225 20.01 7.85 -10.94
CA LYS A 225 20.09 6.39 -10.83
C LYS A 225 20.38 5.99 -9.38
N PRO A 226 19.96 4.78 -8.94
CA PRO A 226 20.31 4.27 -7.61
C PRO A 226 21.81 4.34 -7.35
N TYR A 227 22.20 4.91 -6.22
CA TYR A 227 23.59 4.97 -5.76
C TYR A 227 23.67 4.63 -4.27
N MET A 228 24.86 4.23 -3.80
CA MET A 228 25.05 3.86 -2.40
C MET A 228 24.98 5.11 -1.52
N LYS A 229 24.14 5.07 -0.49
CA LYS A 229 24.03 6.17 0.47
C LYS A 229 25.27 6.19 1.35
N HIS A 230 25.86 7.38 1.51
CA HIS A 230 27.08 7.54 2.29
C HIS A 230 26.88 7.05 3.73
N LYS A 231 27.81 6.20 4.22
CA LYS A 231 27.82 5.62 5.58
C LYS A 231 26.57 4.79 5.94
N GLN A 232 25.79 4.31 4.97
CA GLN A 232 24.63 3.45 5.22
C GLN A 232 24.62 2.26 4.25
N GLN A 233 24.19 1.09 4.72
CA GLN A 233 23.97 -0.09 3.87
C GLN A 233 22.62 0.00 3.12
N ALA A 234 22.41 1.12 2.43
CA ALA A 234 21.19 1.40 1.70
C ALA A 234 21.50 2.13 0.40
N LEU A 235 20.67 1.91 -0.61
CA LEU A 235 20.72 2.64 -1.87
C LEU A 235 19.71 3.77 -1.83
N GLU A 236 19.99 4.86 -2.54
CA GLU A 236 19.13 6.02 -2.62
C GLU A 236 18.90 6.43 -4.08
N ILE A 237 17.69 6.93 -4.35
CA ILE A 237 17.40 7.76 -5.52
C ILE A 237 16.92 9.12 -5.04
N LYS A 238 17.37 10.20 -5.67
CA LYS A 238 16.98 11.56 -5.32
C LYS A 238 16.87 12.47 -6.53
N THR A 239 16.19 13.60 -6.35
CA THR A 239 16.21 14.71 -7.28
C THR A 239 16.27 16.03 -6.50
N GLY A 240 17.06 16.98 -7.02
CA GLY A 240 17.12 18.37 -6.53
C GLY A 240 16.79 19.38 -7.63
N ARG A 241 16.33 18.91 -8.80
CA ARG A 241 16.01 19.79 -9.93
C ARG A 241 14.62 20.41 -9.71
N SER A 242 14.54 21.73 -9.65
CA SER A 242 13.29 22.47 -9.39
C SER A 242 12.14 22.02 -10.31
N VAL A 243 12.40 21.92 -11.62
CA VAL A 243 11.42 21.46 -12.62
C VAL A 243 10.92 20.04 -12.32
N THR A 244 11.80 19.14 -11.88
CA THR A 244 11.40 17.78 -11.52
C THR A 244 10.57 17.78 -10.24
N ILE A 245 10.94 18.58 -9.23
CA ILE A 245 10.21 18.71 -7.97
C ILE A 245 8.80 19.25 -8.21
N GLN A 246 8.64 20.27 -9.06
CA GLN A 246 7.33 20.79 -9.45
C GLN A 246 6.49 19.73 -10.19
N ARG A 247 7.10 18.95 -11.09
CA ARG A 247 6.42 17.83 -11.75
C ARG A 247 6.02 16.74 -10.77
N PHE A 248 6.88 16.43 -9.79
CA PHE A 248 6.57 15.50 -8.71
C PHE A 248 5.38 16.01 -7.91
N ALA A 249 5.41 17.25 -7.42
CA ALA A 249 4.33 17.86 -6.65
C ALA A 249 2.99 17.81 -7.39
N LYS A 250 2.98 18.19 -8.68
CA LYS A 250 1.78 18.21 -9.50
C LYS A 250 1.21 16.83 -9.80
N ARG A 251 2.06 15.84 -10.09
CA ARG A 251 1.62 14.51 -10.55
C ARG A 251 1.48 13.53 -9.41
N ILE A 252 2.53 13.39 -8.60
CA ILE A 252 2.61 12.45 -7.49
C ILE A 252 2.25 13.17 -6.20
N GLY A 253 3.06 14.11 -5.71
CA GLY A 253 2.80 14.82 -4.45
C GLY A 253 2.80 13.88 -3.23
N PHE A 254 2.38 14.42 -2.09
CA PHE A 254 2.21 13.68 -0.84
C PHE A 254 0.77 13.79 -0.36
N THR A 255 0.23 12.71 0.20
CA THR A 255 -0.98 12.75 1.02
C THR A 255 -0.61 12.84 2.50
N HIS A 256 0.61 12.46 2.85
CA HIS A 256 1.12 12.53 4.21
C HIS A 256 1.17 13.99 4.67
N PRO A 257 0.42 14.39 5.72
CA PRO A 257 0.22 15.80 6.08
C PRO A 257 1.51 16.59 6.27
N ALA A 258 2.46 16.06 7.05
CA ALA A 258 3.74 16.73 7.29
C ALA A 258 4.62 16.88 6.04
N LYS A 259 4.62 15.86 5.15
CA LYS A 259 5.43 15.88 3.91
C LYS A 259 4.80 16.81 2.87
N ALA A 260 3.47 16.83 2.78
CA ALA A 260 2.72 17.75 1.93
C ALA A 260 2.97 19.21 2.33
N ALA A 261 2.76 19.57 3.60
CA ALA A 261 3.01 20.92 4.10
C ALA A 261 4.47 21.36 3.88
N LYS A 262 5.43 20.46 4.10
CA LYS A 262 6.85 20.75 3.85
C LYS A 262 7.15 21.01 2.37
N LEU A 263 6.53 20.26 1.46
CA LEU A 263 6.69 20.46 0.02
C LEU A 263 6.08 21.78 -0.44
N GLU A 264 4.90 22.14 0.07
CA GLU A 264 4.25 23.42 -0.25
C GLU A 264 5.11 24.60 0.20
N ASN A 265 5.53 24.62 1.48
CA ASN A 265 6.39 25.68 2.01
C ASN A 265 7.67 25.86 1.17
N MET A 266 8.31 24.76 0.79
CA MET A 266 9.54 24.79 -0.01
C MET A 266 9.32 25.27 -1.45
N LEU A 267 8.14 25.03 -2.03
CA LEU A 267 7.80 25.51 -3.37
C LEU A 267 7.46 27.01 -3.37
N ASP A 268 6.86 27.51 -2.29
CA ASP A 268 6.52 28.93 -2.17
C ASP A 268 7.76 29.78 -1.89
N SER A 269 8.69 29.32 -1.03
CA SER A 269 9.97 30.00 -0.82
C SER A 269 10.86 30.06 -2.07
N ALA A 270 10.65 29.17 -3.05
CA ALA A 270 11.37 29.19 -4.33
C ALA A 270 10.73 30.11 -5.40
N ARG A 271 9.56 30.66 -5.11
CA ARG A 271 8.83 31.61 -5.98
C ARG A 271 8.95 33.06 -5.51
N ALA A 272 9.26 33.28 -4.22
CA ALA A 272 9.58 34.57 -3.64
C ALA A 272 11.01 34.99 -4.02
#